data_AF-A0A2N1RBK3-F1
#
_entry.id   AF-A0A2N1RBK3-F1
#
_cell.length_a   1.000
_cell.length_b   1.000
_cell.length_c   1.000
_cell.angle_alpha   90.00
_cell.angle_beta   90.00
_cell.angle_gamma   90.00
#
_symmetry.space_group_name_H-M   'P 1'
#
loop_
_entity.id
_entity.type
_entity.pdbx_description
1 polymer ?
#
loop_
_entity_poly.entity_id
_entity_poly.type
_entity_poly.pdbx_seq_one_letter_code
_entity_poly.pdbx_strand_id
1 'polypeptide(L)'
;MNAFDISYTTIKDLPMTIIYLGEGAGELPRHLMVGERDCGYIVKGDAVTPWYWDNLIDRGGERYLSFRELRILPFSSLFTTLRAQALPLLRELAKALQKVPSGFTHPANGFIETWRVFFVEGGGFLLLPVSLSNIISATVSDQDRIDGYGQWVKPQVEYPFGLCHQFTQFLYTACTGFAPFAENAVREDQWRHLPLSLGFTKVQPELAAWIDDTLALSEKDQRVIASAAYSGEENLKWWLEETRNFSWTDPLAGIEGTKSYEANPAARQFLQQQQKRAERRVFWRKKGALVVSVGIAVIIILSILGNYLVNELKPPYTKDMTPTQIIEEFFIGQNLLDSQKMTAAFVRGLKNPFEMEVSGLFVNSKVRLAYEGKNTVVRADEWIAQGMPAVPGYAMIYGVAEVKVQEIGENHYLATYRFFSPAYEEDQAETEDATFADAGDRGDAGILVEEFNMALEFTFTNKKGYYQISSIEKVSSVSVGTRLVETYEEAPSRGLIQDGLVK
;
A
#
# COMPACT_ATOMS: atom_id res chain seq x y z
N MET A 1 -34.38 -13.34 -13.43
CA MET A 1 -34.12 -14.44 -14.38
C MET A 1 -35.11 -14.37 -15.51
N ASN A 2 -34.72 -13.66 -16.55
CA ASN A 2 -35.41 -13.70 -17.82
C ASN A 2 -35.30 -15.11 -18.40
N ALA A 3 -36.40 -15.63 -18.92
CA ALA A 3 -36.40 -16.87 -19.67
C ALA A 3 -36.05 -16.56 -21.13
N PHE A 4 -35.33 -17.46 -21.79
CA PHE A 4 -35.25 -17.42 -23.24
C PHE A 4 -36.63 -17.66 -23.83
N ASP A 5 -37.05 -16.83 -24.78
CA ASP A 5 -38.30 -17.04 -25.50
C ASP A 5 -38.11 -18.16 -26.52
N ILE A 6 -38.91 -19.21 -26.38
CA ILE A 6 -38.88 -20.40 -27.23
C ILE A 6 -40.18 -20.45 -28.02
N SER A 7 -40.06 -20.55 -29.34
CA SER A 7 -41.21 -20.67 -30.24
C SER A 7 -41.06 -21.87 -31.17
N TYR A 8 -42.19 -22.34 -31.68
CA TYR A 8 -42.27 -23.51 -32.55
C TYR A 8 -42.95 -23.07 -33.85
N THR A 9 -42.29 -23.31 -34.97
CA THR A 9 -42.79 -22.86 -36.29
C THR A 9 -42.48 -23.89 -37.35
N THR A 10 -42.94 -23.64 -38.58
CA THR A 10 -42.61 -24.44 -39.75
C THR A 10 -41.81 -23.61 -40.74
N ILE A 11 -40.61 -24.07 -41.12
CA ILE A 11 -39.77 -23.43 -42.14
C ILE A 11 -39.58 -24.43 -43.28
N LYS A 12 -40.07 -24.10 -44.48
CA LYS A 12 -40.02 -24.99 -45.67
C LYS A 12 -40.62 -26.38 -45.38
N ASP A 13 -41.81 -26.40 -44.79
CA ASP A 13 -42.56 -27.62 -44.40
C ASP A 13 -41.87 -28.53 -43.36
N LEU A 14 -40.77 -28.07 -42.75
CA LEU A 14 -40.12 -28.75 -41.64
C LEU A 14 -40.47 -28.07 -40.31
N PRO A 15 -40.91 -28.82 -39.28
CA PRO A 15 -41.14 -28.26 -37.96
C PRO A 15 -39.80 -27.92 -37.30
N MET A 16 -39.73 -26.71 -36.76
CA MET A 16 -38.52 -26.11 -36.21
C MET A 16 -38.78 -25.57 -34.80
N THR A 17 -37.79 -25.71 -33.94
CA THR A 17 -37.68 -24.99 -32.68
C THR A 17 -36.83 -23.75 -32.89
N ILE A 18 -37.28 -22.62 -32.36
CA ILE A 18 -36.59 -21.33 -32.42
C ILE A 18 -36.40 -20.79 -31.02
N ILE A 19 -35.17 -20.36 -30.72
CA ILE A 19 -34.81 -19.68 -29.46
C ILE A 19 -34.40 -18.25 -29.78
N TYR A 20 -35.06 -17.27 -29.19
CA TYR A 20 -34.68 -15.87 -29.26
C TYR A 20 -33.44 -15.59 -28.42
N LEU A 21 -32.39 -15.00 -29.00
CA LEU A 21 -31.11 -14.74 -28.33
C LEU A 21 -30.89 -13.28 -27.93
N GLY A 22 -31.67 -12.33 -28.46
CA GLY A 22 -31.49 -10.90 -28.20
C GLY A 22 -31.50 -10.06 -29.47
N GLU A 23 -31.03 -8.81 -29.36
CA GLU A 23 -30.89 -7.91 -30.49
C GLU A 23 -29.82 -8.43 -31.47
N GLY A 24 -30.15 -8.44 -32.77
CA GLY A 24 -29.24 -8.77 -33.86
C GLY A 24 -28.33 -7.60 -34.24
N ALA A 25 -27.97 -6.74 -33.29
CA ALA A 25 -27.11 -5.59 -33.54
C ALA A 25 -25.63 -6.04 -33.55
N GLY A 26 -24.97 -5.92 -34.72
CA GLY A 26 -23.56 -6.23 -34.90
C GLY A 26 -23.28 -7.48 -35.75
N GLU A 27 -22.09 -7.52 -36.37
CA GLU A 27 -21.67 -8.69 -37.14
C GLU A 27 -21.51 -9.91 -36.22
N LEU A 28 -22.04 -11.06 -36.65
CA LEU A 28 -21.71 -12.33 -36.02
C LEU A 28 -20.19 -12.49 -36.01
N PRO A 29 -19.57 -12.96 -34.91
CA PRO A 29 -18.14 -13.17 -34.88
C PRO A 29 -17.78 -14.22 -35.95
N ARG A 30 -17.30 -13.77 -37.12
CA ARG A 30 -17.12 -14.63 -38.30
C ARG A 30 -16.21 -15.81 -38.01
N HIS A 31 -15.24 -15.63 -37.11
CA HIS A 31 -14.35 -16.68 -36.64
C HIS A 31 -15.05 -17.79 -35.85
N LEU A 32 -16.22 -17.53 -35.23
CA LEU A 32 -17.04 -18.55 -34.54
C LEU A 32 -17.99 -19.28 -35.51
N MET A 33 -18.11 -18.82 -36.75
CA MET A 33 -19.02 -19.35 -37.77
C MET A 33 -18.30 -20.16 -38.85
N VAL A 34 -16.96 -20.23 -38.82
CA VAL A 34 -16.10 -20.90 -39.81
C VAL A 34 -15.46 -22.13 -39.17
N GLY A 35 -15.52 -23.28 -39.84
CA GLY A 35 -14.95 -24.55 -39.37
C GLY A 35 -16.01 -25.65 -39.20
N GLU A 36 -15.57 -26.80 -38.69
CA GLU A 36 -16.49 -27.86 -38.25
C GLU A 36 -17.27 -27.37 -37.03
N ARG A 37 -18.60 -27.49 -37.06
CA ARG A 37 -19.44 -27.05 -35.94
C ARG A 37 -19.32 -28.05 -34.81
N ASP A 38 -18.90 -27.58 -33.64
CA ASP A 38 -18.99 -28.37 -32.41
C ASP A 38 -20.45 -28.81 -32.19
N CYS A 39 -20.63 -30.06 -31.78
CA CYS A 39 -21.95 -30.58 -31.46
C CYS A 39 -22.32 -30.32 -30.00
N GLY A 40 -23.61 -30.06 -29.78
CA GLY A 40 -24.22 -30.24 -28.46
C GLY A 40 -24.64 -31.70 -28.25
N TYR A 41 -25.34 -31.96 -27.15
CA TYR A 41 -25.82 -33.30 -26.83
C TYR A 41 -27.27 -33.27 -26.37
N ILE A 42 -28.06 -34.21 -26.87
CA ILE A 42 -29.32 -34.59 -26.23
C ILE A 42 -29.04 -35.81 -25.37
N VAL A 43 -29.38 -35.72 -24.09
CA VAL A 43 -29.21 -36.81 -23.13
C VAL A 43 -30.56 -37.26 -22.62
N LYS A 44 -30.92 -38.53 -22.86
CA LYS A 44 -32.19 -39.15 -22.43
C LYS A 44 -31.89 -40.51 -21.80
N GLY A 45 -32.04 -40.60 -20.47
CA GLY A 45 -31.64 -41.80 -19.74
C GLY A 45 -30.17 -42.10 -19.98
N ASP A 46 -29.85 -43.29 -20.52
CA ASP A 46 -28.49 -43.70 -20.87
C ASP A 46 -28.06 -43.34 -22.30
N ALA A 47 -28.97 -42.84 -23.13
CA ALA A 47 -28.65 -42.42 -24.49
C ALA A 47 -28.07 -41.00 -24.50
N VAL A 48 -26.90 -40.86 -25.13
CA VAL A 48 -26.28 -39.57 -25.47
C VAL A 48 -26.20 -39.48 -26.98
N THR A 49 -26.93 -38.55 -27.56
CA THR A 49 -26.96 -38.34 -29.02
C THR A 49 -26.39 -36.98 -29.36
N PRO A 50 -25.37 -36.89 -30.25
CA PRO A 50 -24.89 -35.62 -30.77
C PRO A 50 -26.04 -34.81 -31.38
N TRP A 51 -26.04 -33.52 -31.12
CA TRP A 51 -27.03 -32.58 -31.62
C TRP A 51 -26.35 -31.42 -32.33
N TYR A 52 -26.90 -31.05 -33.47
CA TYR A 52 -26.39 -29.95 -34.28
C TYR A 52 -27.50 -28.92 -34.47
N TRP A 53 -27.13 -27.65 -34.40
CA TRP A 53 -28.02 -26.55 -34.70
C TRP A 53 -28.02 -26.28 -36.21
N ASP A 54 -29.18 -25.92 -36.75
CA ASP A 54 -29.34 -25.72 -38.20
C ASP A 54 -28.84 -24.33 -38.60
N ASN A 55 -29.36 -23.27 -37.98
CA ASN A 55 -29.02 -21.91 -38.38
C ASN A 55 -29.15 -20.85 -37.26
N LEU A 56 -28.39 -19.77 -37.42
CA LEU A 56 -28.52 -18.52 -36.69
C LEU A 56 -29.09 -17.48 -37.66
N ILE A 57 -30.23 -16.90 -37.33
CA ILE A 57 -31.02 -16.05 -38.23
C ILE A 57 -31.23 -14.70 -37.57
N ASP A 58 -30.90 -13.63 -38.28
CA ASP A 58 -31.28 -12.27 -37.91
C ASP A 58 -32.56 -11.88 -38.67
N ARG A 59 -33.62 -11.53 -37.94
CA ARG A 59 -34.92 -11.14 -38.51
C ARG A 59 -35.51 -9.99 -37.69
N GLY A 60 -35.85 -8.89 -38.36
CA GLY A 60 -36.49 -7.75 -37.69
C GLY A 60 -35.60 -7.03 -36.67
N GLY A 61 -34.27 -7.13 -36.80
CA GLY A 61 -33.33 -6.59 -35.82
C GLY A 61 -33.09 -7.50 -34.62
N GLU A 62 -33.61 -8.72 -34.64
CA GLU A 62 -33.50 -9.72 -33.57
C GLU A 62 -32.78 -10.97 -34.06
N ARG A 63 -32.05 -11.63 -33.16
CA ARG A 63 -31.25 -12.83 -33.46
C ARG A 63 -31.87 -14.07 -32.86
N TYR A 64 -31.90 -15.13 -33.66
CA TYR A 64 -32.57 -16.39 -33.34
C TYR A 64 -31.69 -17.60 -33.63
N LEU A 65 -31.69 -18.58 -32.74
CA LEU A 65 -31.17 -19.93 -32.98
C LEU A 65 -32.30 -20.83 -33.46
N SER A 66 -32.10 -21.56 -34.56
CA SER A 66 -33.10 -22.48 -35.12
C SER A 66 -32.54 -23.88 -35.35
N PHE A 67 -33.36 -24.89 -35.09
CA PHE A 67 -33.04 -26.30 -35.28
C PHE A 67 -34.31 -27.16 -35.45
N ARG A 68 -34.15 -28.38 -35.98
CA ARG A 68 -35.24 -29.37 -36.13
C ARG A 68 -36.02 -29.58 -34.84
N GLU A 69 -37.32 -29.83 -35.00
CA GLU A 69 -38.28 -29.94 -33.89
C GLU A 69 -37.77 -30.74 -32.69
N LEU A 70 -37.63 -30.02 -31.59
CA LEU A 70 -37.38 -30.56 -30.26
C LEU A 70 -38.06 -29.64 -29.26
N ARG A 71 -39.06 -30.19 -28.56
CA ARG A 71 -39.81 -29.48 -27.53
C ARG A 71 -38.95 -29.32 -26.28
N ILE A 72 -38.71 -28.07 -25.89
CA ILE A 72 -37.79 -27.73 -24.81
C ILE A 72 -38.34 -26.62 -23.90
N LEU A 73 -37.85 -26.61 -22.67
CA LEU A 73 -38.07 -25.55 -21.68
C LEU A 73 -36.72 -24.95 -21.27
N PRO A 74 -36.63 -23.62 -21.07
CA PRO A 74 -35.40 -22.98 -20.63
C PRO A 74 -35.03 -23.41 -19.20
N PHE A 75 -33.73 -23.40 -18.87
CA PHE A 75 -33.26 -23.76 -17.52
C PHE A 75 -33.95 -22.99 -16.39
N SER A 76 -34.32 -21.72 -16.62
CA SER A 76 -35.05 -20.90 -15.65
C SER A 76 -36.38 -21.51 -15.21
N SER A 77 -36.96 -22.43 -16.00
CA SER A 77 -38.15 -23.22 -15.63
C SER A 77 -37.93 -24.02 -14.36
N LEU A 78 -36.68 -24.42 -14.05
CA LEU A 78 -36.29 -25.08 -12.79
C LEU A 78 -36.70 -24.26 -11.56
N PHE A 79 -36.68 -22.93 -11.67
CA PHE A 79 -36.99 -22.02 -10.58
C PHE A 79 -38.43 -21.52 -10.62
N THR A 80 -39.21 -21.93 -11.61
CA THR A 80 -40.61 -21.51 -11.80
C THR A 80 -41.51 -22.74 -11.92
N THR A 81 -41.85 -23.17 -13.14
CA THR A 81 -42.84 -24.23 -13.43
C THR A 81 -42.37 -25.62 -13.00
N LEU A 82 -41.07 -25.88 -12.97
CA LEU A 82 -40.47 -27.16 -12.59
C LEU A 82 -39.90 -27.16 -11.16
N ARG A 83 -40.16 -26.11 -10.36
CA ARG A 83 -39.59 -25.95 -9.01
C ARG A 83 -39.91 -27.12 -8.09
N ALA A 84 -41.11 -27.68 -8.17
CA ALA A 84 -41.51 -28.86 -7.39
C ALA A 84 -40.69 -30.12 -7.71
N GLN A 85 -39.92 -30.13 -8.80
CA GLN A 85 -39.05 -31.22 -9.22
C GLN A 85 -37.57 -30.83 -9.24
N ALA A 86 -37.19 -29.71 -8.61
CA ALA A 86 -35.86 -29.13 -8.80
C ALA A 86 -34.72 -30.09 -8.41
N LEU A 87 -34.78 -30.70 -7.22
CA LEU A 87 -33.74 -31.65 -6.79
C LEU A 87 -33.70 -32.93 -7.65
N PRO A 88 -34.83 -33.62 -7.93
CA PRO A 88 -34.83 -34.74 -8.89
C PRO A 88 -34.24 -34.37 -10.25
N LEU A 89 -34.66 -33.24 -10.84
CA LEU A 89 -34.18 -32.79 -12.15
C LEU A 89 -32.68 -32.45 -12.13
N LEU A 90 -32.19 -31.82 -11.06
CA LEU A 90 -30.76 -31.56 -10.90
C LEU A 90 -29.95 -32.84 -10.73
N ARG A 91 -30.46 -33.87 -10.03
CA ARG A 91 -29.79 -35.18 -9.99
C ARG A 91 -29.72 -35.82 -11.38
N GLU A 92 -30.80 -35.75 -12.15
CA GLU A 92 -30.79 -36.28 -13.52
C GLU A 92 -29.86 -35.47 -14.44
N LEU A 93 -29.78 -34.15 -14.27
CA LEU A 93 -28.85 -33.31 -15.02
C LEU A 93 -27.40 -33.62 -14.64
N ALA A 94 -27.12 -33.86 -13.36
CA ALA A 94 -25.78 -34.23 -12.90
C ALA A 94 -25.32 -35.56 -13.50
N LYS A 95 -26.23 -36.55 -13.57
CA LYS A 95 -25.98 -37.82 -14.27
C LYS A 95 -25.81 -37.61 -15.77
N ALA A 96 -26.55 -36.68 -16.39
CA ALA A 96 -26.42 -36.39 -17.81
C ALA A 96 -25.07 -35.75 -18.15
N LEU A 97 -24.59 -34.82 -17.32
CA LEU A 97 -23.27 -34.20 -17.50
C LEU A 97 -22.12 -35.19 -17.32
N GLN A 98 -22.25 -36.21 -16.47
CA GLN A 98 -21.26 -37.28 -16.37
C GLN A 98 -21.16 -38.17 -17.62
N LYS A 99 -22.12 -38.07 -18.54
CA LYS A 99 -22.16 -38.89 -19.77
C LYS A 99 -21.69 -38.14 -21.02
N VAL A 100 -21.55 -36.81 -20.97
CA VAL A 100 -20.98 -36.06 -22.09
C VAL A 100 -19.45 -36.13 -22.06
N PRO A 101 -18.75 -35.88 -23.19
CA PRO A 101 -17.29 -35.89 -23.20
C PRO A 101 -16.68 -34.94 -22.16
N SER A 102 -15.55 -35.36 -21.58
CA SER A 102 -14.80 -34.57 -20.61
C SER A 102 -14.43 -33.19 -21.18
N GLY A 103 -14.56 -32.14 -20.36
CA GLY A 103 -14.24 -30.78 -20.79
C GLY A 103 -15.37 -30.09 -21.57
N PHE A 104 -16.59 -30.62 -21.51
CA PHE A 104 -17.77 -29.95 -22.06
C PHE A 104 -18.15 -28.68 -21.26
N THR A 105 -17.82 -28.65 -19.97
CA THR A 105 -17.98 -27.47 -19.12
C THR A 105 -16.94 -26.39 -19.39
N HIS A 106 -17.21 -25.17 -18.91
CA HIS A 106 -16.38 -24.02 -19.20
C HIS A 106 -15.00 -24.15 -18.51
N PRO A 107 -13.88 -24.11 -19.25
CA PRO A 107 -12.55 -24.45 -18.74
C PRO A 107 -11.98 -23.45 -17.72
N ALA A 108 -12.49 -22.21 -17.67
CA ALA A 108 -11.96 -21.19 -16.76
C ALA A 108 -12.50 -21.27 -15.32
N ASN A 109 -13.66 -21.90 -15.11
CA ASN A 109 -14.41 -21.77 -13.86
C ASN A 109 -15.13 -23.06 -13.41
N GLY A 110 -15.09 -24.11 -14.25
CA GLY A 110 -15.57 -25.44 -13.90
C GLY A 110 -17.09 -25.52 -13.77
N PHE A 111 -17.83 -24.61 -14.40
CA PHE A 111 -19.30 -24.60 -14.37
C PHE A 111 -19.91 -24.58 -15.79
N ILE A 112 -21.25 -24.68 -15.87
CA ILE A 112 -22.00 -24.58 -17.14
C ILE A 112 -22.95 -23.39 -17.12
N GLU A 113 -22.95 -22.58 -18.18
CA GLU A 113 -23.86 -21.43 -18.30
C GLU A 113 -25.30 -21.91 -18.44
N THR A 114 -26.26 -21.28 -17.75
CA THR A 114 -27.62 -21.83 -17.67
C THR A 114 -28.35 -21.81 -19.01
N TRP A 115 -27.99 -20.90 -19.92
CA TRP A 115 -28.52 -20.87 -21.29
C TRP A 115 -28.01 -22.00 -22.18
N ARG A 116 -27.06 -22.81 -21.71
CA ARG A 116 -26.63 -24.02 -22.41
C ARG A 116 -27.45 -25.23 -22.02
N VAL A 117 -28.35 -25.12 -21.05
CA VAL A 117 -29.13 -26.25 -20.54
C VAL A 117 -30.61 -25.99 -20.82
N PHE A 118 -31.25 -26.95 -21.48
CA PHE A 118 -32.69 -26.94 -21.68
C PHE A 118 -33.28 -28.29 -21.27
N PHE A 119 -34.45 -28.27 -20.64
CA PHE A 119 -35.21 -29.48 -20.34
C PHE A 119 -35.95 -29.91 -21.61
N VAL A 120 -35.91 -31.19 -21.96
CA VAL A 120 -36.65 -31.72 -23.11
C VAL A 120 -38.02 -32.23 -22.64
N GLU A 121 -39.10 -31.86 -23.32
CA GLU A 121 -40.43 -32.40 -23.03
C GLU A 121 -40.43 -33.93 -23.27
N GLY A 122 -40.99 -34.68 -22.32
CA GLY A 122 -40.87 -36.15 -22.29
C GLY A 122 -39.58 -36.66 -21.63
N GLY A 123 -38.75 -35.77 -21.07
CA GLY A 123 -37.59 -36.10 -20.25
C GLY A 123 -36.25 -35.94 -20.97
N GLY A 124 -35.21 -35.76 -20.16
CA GLY A 124 -33.84 -35.53 -20.61
C GLY A 124 -33.49 -34.06 -20.80
N PHE A 125 -32.33 -33.83 -21.40
CA PHE A 125 -31.71 -32.51 -21.50
C PHE A 125 -31.15 -32.27 -22.90
N LEU A 126 -31.26 -31.02 -23.37
CA LEU A 126 -30.47 -30.50 -24.47
C LEU A 126 -29.34 -29.65 -23.88
N LEU A 127 -28.10 -30.01 -24.22
CA LEU A 127 -26.87 -29.36 -23.77
C LEU A 127 -26.19 -28.69 -24.96
N LEU A 128 -26.10 -27.36 -24.95
CA LEU A 128 -25.48 -26.60 -26.04
C LEU A 128 -23.94 -26.57 -25.94
N PRO A 129 -23.22 -26.57 -27.06
CA PRO A 129 -21.76 -26.50 -27.06
C PRO A 129 -21.25 -25.11 -26.62
N VAL A 130 -19.98 -25.05 -26.21
CA VAL A 130 -19.31 -23.80 -25.76
C VAL A 130 -19.30 -22.74 -26.86
N SER A 131 -19.09 -23.14 -28.12
CA SER A 131 -19.11 -22.22 -29.27
C SER A 131 -20.44 -21.47 -29.38
N LEU A 132 -21.57 -22.16 -29.15
CA LEU A 132 -22.89 -21.53 -29.07
C LEU A 132 -23.03 -20.62 -27.85
N SER A 133 -22.49 -21.02 -26.69
CA SER A 133 -22.44 -20.15 -25.49
C SER A 133 -21.74 -18.82 -25.78
N ASN A 134 -20.62 -18.86 -26.49
CA ASN A 134 -19.86 -17.65 -26.84
C ASN A 134 -20.66 -16.73 -27.77
N ILE A 135 -21.39 -17.30 -28.74
CA ILE A 135 -22.28 -16.54 -29.63
C ILE A 135 -23.44 -15.91 -28.83
N ILE A 136 -24.07 -16.67 -27.93
CA ILE A 136 -25.14 -16.20 -27.06
C ILE A 136 -24.63 -15.06 -26.19
N SER A 137 -23.49 -15.24 -25.49
CA SER A 137 -22.89 -14.24 -24.61
C SER A 137 -22.57 -12.92 -25.33
N ALA A 138 -22.21 -12.97 -26.61
CA ALA A 138 -21.95 -11.79 -27.45
C ALA A 138 -23.22 -11.10 -27.96
N THR A 139 -24.38 -11.76 -27.91
CA THR A 139 -25.66 -11.26 -28.43
C THR A 139 -26.60 -10.78 -27.34
N VAL A 140 -26.65 -11.49 -26.21
CA VAL A 140 -27.57 -11.19 -25.11
C VAL A 140 -27.23 -9.87 -24.41
N SER A 141 -28.23 -9.28 -23.76
CA SER A 141 -28.04 -8.08 -22.95
C SER A 141 -27.09 -8.33 -21.76
N ASP A 142 -26.53 -7.26 -21.18
CA ASP A 142 -25.71 -7.38 -19.97
C ASP A 142 -26.49 -8.01 -18.80
N GLN A 143 -27.79 -7.72 -18.69
CA GLN A 143 -28.63 -8.30 -17.66
C GLN A 143 -28.83 -9.80 -17.86
N ASP A 144 -29.08 -10.24 -19.09
CA ASP A 144 -29.20 -11.67 -19.40
C ASP A 144 -27.86 -12.38 -19.21
N ARG A 145 -26.74 -11.72 -19.51
CA ARG A 145 -25.38 -12.22 -19.19
C ARG A 145 -25.19 -12.40 -17.69
N ILE A 146 -25.65 -11.47 -16.87
CA ILE A 146 -25.62 -11.60 -15.41
C ILE A 146 -26.51 -12.76 -14.95
N ASP A 147 -27.74 -12.87 -15.46
CA ASP A 147 -28.70 -13.90 -15.08
C ASP A 147 -28.25 -15.31 -15.50
N GLY A 148 -27.69 -15.45 -16.71
CA GLY A 148 -27.29 -16.75 -17.27
C GLY A 148 -25.89 -17.23 -16.86
N TYR A 149 -25.02 -16.30 -16.45
CA TYR A 149 -23.62 -16.57 -16.12
C TYR A 149 -23.17 -15.85 -14.84
N GLY A 150 -23.22 -14.51 -14.83
CA GLY A 150 -22.52 -13.69 -13.84
C GLY A 150 -22.93 -13.92 -12.38
N GLN A 151 -24.21 -14.19 -12.12
CA GLN A 151 -24.72 -14.42 -10.76
C GLN A 151 -24.28 -15.76 -10.14
N TRP A 152 -23.73 -16.67 -10.96
CA TRP A 152 -23.29 -18.01 -10.54
C TRP A 152 -21.79 -18.07 -10.25
N VAL A 153 -21.04 -17.05 -10.69
CA VAL A 153 -19.59 -16.94 -10.52
C VAL A 153 -19.28 -16.53 -9.08
N LYS A 154 -18.50 -17.34 -8.37
CA LYS A 154 -17.90 -17.00 -7.06
C LYS A 154 -16.38 -17.20 -7.14
N PRO A 155 -15.55 -16.21 -6.75
CA PRO A 155 -14.12 -16.39 -6.57
C PRO A 155 -13.80 -17.48 -5.54
N GLN A 156 -12.59 -18.02 -5.57
CA GLN A 156 -12.13 -19.01 -4.59
C GLN A 156 -12.99 -20.30 -4.59
N VAL A 157 -13.49 -20.65 -5.78
CA VAL A 157 -14.07 -21.95 -6.07
C VAL A 157 -13.06 -22.72 -6.90
N GLU A 158 -12.64 -23.87 -6.40
CA GLU A 158 -11.72 -24.76 -7.09
C GLU A 158 -12.36 -25.31 -8.36
N TYR A 159 -11.63 -25.29 -9.47
CA TYR A 159 -12.14 -25.71 -10.78
C TYR A 159 -12.82 -27.09 -10.75
N PRO A 160 -12.24 -28.15 -10.14
CA PRO A 160 -12.87 -29.47 -10.07
C PRO A 160 -14.18 -29.49 -9.25
N PHE A 161 -14.38 -28.52 -8.35
CA PHE A 161 -15.58 -28.39 -7.51
C PHE A 161 -16.65 -27.47 -8.12
N GLY A 162 -16.36 -26.78 -9.22
CA GLY A 162 -17.22 -25.73 -9.79
C GLY A 162 -18.66 -26.15 -10.02
N LEU A 163 -18.89 -27.31 -10.65
CA LEU A 163 -20.24 -27.85 -10.89
C LEU A 163 -20.96 -28.24 -9.59
N CYS A 164 -20.26 -28.85 -8.63
CA CYS A 164 -20.86 -29.20 -7.33
C CYS A 164 -21.36 -27.95 -6.60
N HIS A 165 -20.53 -26.89 -6.60
CA HIS A 165 -20.90 -25.61 -6.05
C HIS A 165 -22.07 -24.98 -6.83
N GLN A 166 -22.04 -24.98 -8.16
CA GLN A 166 -23.10 -24.40 -8.99
C GLN A 166 -24.46 -25.12 -8.80
N PHE A 167 -24.47 -26.46 -8.75
CA PHE A 167 -25.70 -27.23 -8.52
C PHE A 167 -26.31 -26.94 -7.16
N THR A 168 -25.46 -26.68 -6.16
CA THR A 168 -25.89 -26.22 -4.85
C THR A 168 -26.51 -24.81 -4.92
N GLN A 169 -25.94 -23.90 -5.72
CA GLN A 169 -26.54 -22.59 -5.98
C GLN A 169 -27.91 -22.70 -6.67
N PHE A 170 -28.08 -23.66 -7.59
CA PHE A 170 -29.38 -23.92 -8.21
C PHE A 170 -30.42 -24.38 -7.19
N LEU A 171 -30.05 -25.30 -6.29
CA LEU A 171 -30.94 -25.71 -5.20
C LEU A 171 -31.30 -24.54 -4.28
N TYR A 172 -30.31 -23.73 -3.91
CA TYR A 172 -30.55 -22.51 -3.13
C TYR A 172 -31.57 -21.61 -3.83
N THR A 173 -31.37 -21.36 -5.13
CA THR A 173 -32.26 -20.51 -5.92
C THR A 173 -33.67 -21.09 -6.03
N ALA A 174 -33.80 -22.43 -6.14
CA ALA A 174 -35.09 -23.09 -6.10
C ALA A 174 -35.79 -22.96 -4.73
N CYS A 175 -35.02 -22.84 -3.63
CA CYS A 175 -35.56 -22.59 -2.29
C CYS A 175 -35.97 -21.13 -2.08
N THR A 176 -35.24 -20.18 -2.65
CA THR A 176 -35.34 -18.76 -2.29
C THR A 176 -35.97 -17.87 -3.36
N GLY A 177 -35.93 -18.31 -4.62
CA GLY A 177 -36.34 -17.52 -5.79
C GLY A 177 -35.26 -16.58 -6.33
N PHE A 178 -34.07 -16.54 -5.74
CA PHE A 178 -32.94 -15.70 -6.19
C PHE A 178 -31.59 -16.41 -5.99
N ALA A 179 -30.61 -16.11 -6.84
CA ALA A 179 -29.29 -16.72 -6.72
C ALA A 179 -28.55 -16.23 -5.47
N PRO A 180 -27.78 -17.08 -4.77
CA PRO A 180 -27.18 -16.76 -3.48
C PRO A 180 -26.23 -15.56 -3.53
N PHE A 181 -25.64 -15.29 -4.70
CA PHE A 181 -24.65 -14.24 -4.92
C PHE A 181 -25.07 -13.21 -5.98
N ALA A 182 -26.37 -13.10 -6.26
CA ALA A 182 -26.88 -12.12 -7.24
C ALA A 182 -26.63 -10.68 -6.78
N GLU A 183 -26.86 -10.39 -5.49
CA GLU A 183 -26.75 -9.03 -4.95
C GLU A 183 -25.30 -8.58 -4.76
N ASN A 184 -25.02 -7.33 -5.17
CA ASN A 184 -23.68 -6.75 -4.99
C ASN A 184 -23.25 -6.69 -3.52
N ALA A 185 -24.18 -6.43 -2.59
CA ALA A 185 -23.87 -6.40 -1.17
C ALA A 185 -23.33 -7.75 -0.66
N VAL A 186 -23.84 -8.88 -1.19
CA VAL A 186 -23.34 -10.21 -0.87
C VAL A 186 -21.92 -10.40 -1.39
N ARG A 187 -21.65 -10.01 -2.64
CA ARG A 187 -20.31 -10.13 -3.26
C ARG A 187 -19.27 -9.30 -2.51
N GLU A 188 -19.64 -8.09 -2.11
CA GLU A 188 -18.79 -7.20 -1.32
C GLU A 188 -18.58 -7.72 0.11
N ASP A 189 -19.61 -8.30 0.73
CA ASP A 189 -19.51 -8.98 2.02
C ASP A 189 -19.01 -10.43 1.89
N GLN A 190 -17.98 -10.63 1.06
CA GLN A 190 -17.23 -11.88 1.00
C GLN A 190 -18.06 -13.08 0.55
N TRP A 191 -19.05 -12.87 -0.30
CA TRP A 191 -19.91 -13.93 -0.85
C TRP A 191 -20.68 -14.68 0.23
N ARG A 192 -21.05 -14.00 1.32
CA ARG A 192 -21.85 -14.59 2.39
C ARG A 192 -23.33 -14.51 2.04
N HIS A 193 -23.93 -15.60 1.57
CA HIS A 193 -25.36 -15.63 1.24
C HIS A 193 -26.25 -15.54 2.50
N LEU A 194 -27.55 -15.30 2.31
CA LEU A 194 -28.55 -15.33 3.39
C LEU A 194 -28.78 -16.79 3.80
N PRO A 195 -28.47 -17.21 5.04
CA PRO A 195 -28.68 -18.59 5.45
C PRO A 195 -30.15 -18.99 5.33
N LEU A 196 -30.40 -20.19 4.78
CA LEU A 196 -31.76 -20.67 4.54
C LEU A 196 -32.57 -20.76 5.84
N SER A 197 -31.89 -21.09 6.95
CA SER A 197 -32.46 -21.14 8.30
C SER A 197 -33.07 -19.82 8.80
N LEU A 198 -32.68 -18.67 8.25
CA LEU A 198 -33.17 -17.36 8.70
C LEU A 198 -34.46 -16.89 8.01
N GLY A 199 -34.83 -17.48 6.88
CA GLY A 199 -35.91 -16.94 6.04
C GLY A 199 -36.81 -17.98 5.38
N PHE A 200 -36.39 -19.24 5.32
CA PHE A 200 -36.99 -20.26 4.45
C PHE A 200 -37.35 -21.52 5.25
N THR A 201 -38.22 -21.36 6.24
CA THR A 201 -38.59 -22.41 7.21
C THR A 201 -39.32 -23.61 6.61
N LYS A 202 -39.78 -23.53 5.36
CA LYS A 202 -40.37 -24.66 4.62
C LYS A 202 -39.33 -25.61 4.04
N VAL A 203 -38.06 -25.21 4.00
CA VAL A 203 -36.95 -26.09 3.59
C VAL A 203 -36.62 -27.04 4.74
N GLN A 204 -36.42 -28.33 4.45
CA GLN A 204 -35.98 -29.31 5.44
C GLN A 204 -34.69 -28.82 6.13
N PRO A 205 -34.61 -28.78 7.47
CA PRO A 205 -33.46 -28.19 8.18
C PRO A 205 -32.10 -28.79 7.79
N GLU A 206 -32.05 -30.11 7.58
CA GLU A 206 -30.82 -30.81 7.16
C GLU A 206 -30.39 -30.40 5.75
N LEU A 207 -31.34 -30.27 4.81
CA LEU A 207 -31.05 -29.80 3.47
C LEU A 207 -30.62 -28.34 3.47
N ALA A 208 -31.27 -27.50 4.27
CA ALA A 208 -30.93 -26.09 4.43
C ALA A 208 -29.50 -25.92 4.96
N ALA A 209 -29.15 -26.64 6.02
CA ALA A 209 -27.80 -26.65 6.58
C ALA A 209 -26.77 -27.14 5.55
N TRP A 210 -27.06 -28.25 4.86
CA TRP A 210 -26.15 -28.79 3.85
C TRP A 210 -25.91 -27.81 2.68
N ILE A 211 -26.97 -27.13 2.19
CA ILE A 211 -26.83 -26.09 1.16
C ILE A 211 -25.97 -24.94 1.70
N ASP A 212 -26.27 -24.45 2.90
CA ASP A 212 -25.56 -23.32 3.51
C ASP A 212 -24.07 -23.64 3.72
N ASP A 213 -23.75 -24.82 4.25
CA ASP A 213 -22.39 -25.29 4.51
C ASP A 213 -21.62 -25.50 3.20
N THR A 214 -22.25 -26.11 2.20
CA THR A 214 -21.63 -26.37 0.89
C THR A 214 -21.27 -25.08 0.15
N LEU A 215 -22.16 -24.07 0.20
CA LEU A 215 -21.88 -22.74 -0.39
C LEU A 215 -20.79 -21.97 0.38
N ALA A 216 -20.56 -22.32 1.64
CA ALA A 216 -19.56 -21.69 2.52
C ALA A 216 -18.20 -22.42 2.57
N LEU A 217 -18.05 -23.57 1.90
CA LEU A 217 -16.81 -24.36 1.90
C LEU A 217 -15.58 -23.53 1.50
N SER A 218 -14.49 -23.74 2.24
CA SER A 218 -13.19 -23.14 1.93
C SER A 218 -12.51 -23.84 0.74
N GLU A 219 -11.60 -23.18 0.04
CA GLU A 219 -10.80 -23.79 -1.05
C GLU A 219 -10.12 -25.09 -0.59
N LYS A 220 -9.63 -25.11 0.66
CA LYS A 220 -8.99 -26.30 1.25
C LYS A 220 -9.96 -27.48 1.31
N ASP A 221 -11.18 -27.26 1.78
CA ASP A 221 -12.17 -28.33 1.93
C ASP A 221 -12.70 -28.78 0.56
N GLN A 222 -12.85 -27.84 -0.38
CA GLN A 222 -13.23 -28.16 -1.76
C GLN A 222 -12.22 -29.10 -2.42
N ARG A 223 -10.90 -28.92 -2.21
CA ARG A 223 -9.85 -29.82 -2.74
C ARG A 223 -9.84 -31.21 -2.12
N VAL A 224 -10.35 -31.34 -0.89
CA VAL A 224 -10.51 -32.65 -0.24
C VAL A 224 -11.67 -33.41 -0.87
N ILE A 225 -12.73 -32.69 -1.25
CA ILE A 225 -13.95 -33.25 -1.83
C ILE A 225 -13.77 -33.59 -3.31
N ALA A 226 -13.33 -32.61 -4.11
CA ALA A 226 -13.17 -32.75 -5.55
C ALA A 226 -11.69 -32.90 -5.92
N SER A 227 -11.34 -34.06 -6.47
CA SER A 227 -9.97 -34.33 -6.90
C SER A 227 -9.70 -33.66 -8.25
N ALA A 228 -8.54 -33.02 -8.37
CA ALA A 228 -8.03 -32.50 -9.64
C ALA A 228 -7.71 -33.60 -10.67
N ALA A 229 -7.70 -34.88 -10.26
CA ALA A 229 -7.55 -36.01 -11.17
C ALA A 229 -8.83 -36.32 -11.97
N TYR A 230 -9.98 -35.75 -11.57
CA TYR A 230 -11.27 -35.95 -12.23
C TYR A 230 -11.76 -34.63 -12.82
N SER A 231 -12.55 -34.72 -13.89
CA SER A 231 -13.22 -33.55 -14.46
C SER A 231 -14.29 -33.00 -13.52
N GLY A 232 -14.73 -31.76 -13.75
CA GLY A 232 -15.83 -31.18 -12.96
C GLY A 232 -17.11 -32.01 -13.08
N GLU A 233 -17.36 -32.57 -14.27
CA GLU A 233 -18.48 -33.47 -14.55
C GLU A 233 -18.40 -34.74 -13.72
N GLU A 234 -17.24 -35.40 -13.66
CA GLU A 234 -17.02 -36.61 -12.86
C GLU A 234 -17.18 -36.34 -11.35
N ASN A 235 -16.70 -35.19 -10.87
CA ASN A 235 -16.81 -34.81 -9.46
C ASN A 235 -18.27 -34.57 -9.00
N LEU A 236 -19.24 -34.39 -9.92
CA LEU A 236 -20.68 -34.37 -9.56
C LEU A 236 -21.15 -35.66 -8.89
N LYS A 237 -20.38 -36.75 -8.98
CA LYS A 237 -20.63 -37.97 -8.20
C LYS A 237 -20.75 -37.68 -6.70
N TRP A 238 -19.88 -36.83 -6.14
CA TRP A 238 -19.97 -36.44 -4.73
C TRP A 238 -21.32 -35.75 -4.43
N TRP A 239 -21.72 -34.80 -5.28
CA TRP A 239 -23.00 -34.09 -5.10
C TRP A 239 -24.21 -35.04 -5.18
N LEU A 240 -24.16 -36.04 -6.07
CA LEU A 240 -25.20 -37.08 -6.15
C LEU A 240 -25.25 -37.94 -4.88
N GLU A 241 -24.09 -38.31 -4.34
CA GLU A 241 -23.98 -39.11 -3.11
C GLU A 241 -24.49 -38.35 -1.89
N GLU A 242 -24.07 -37.10 -1.71
CA GLU A 242 -24.49 -36.23 -0.61
C GLU A 242 -25.99 -35.95 -0.66
N THR A 243 -26.51 -35.67 -1.85
CA THR A 243 -27.93 -35.32 -1.95
C THR A 243 -28.84 -36.52 -1.85
N ARG A 244 -28.38 -37.77 -2.05
CA ARG A 244 -29.21 -38.96 -2.29
C ARG A 244 -30.39 -39.15 -1.32
N ASN A 245 -30.19 -38.80 -0.04
CA ASN A 245 -31.15 -39.07 1.03
C ASN A 245 -32.11 -37.90 1.25
N PHE A 246 -31.87 -36.74 0.64
CA PHE A 246 -32.78 -35.61 0.76
C PHE A 246 -34.04 -35.82 -0.07
N SER A 247 -35.17 -35.46 0.53
CA SER A 247 -36.45 -35.33 -0.16
C SER A 247 -36.63 -33.89 -0.64
N TRP A 248 -37.46 -33.69 -1.65
CA TRP A 248 -37.77 -32.36 -2.15
C TRP A 248 -39.26 -32.10 -2.10
N THR A 249 -39.61 -30.98 -1.49
CA THR A 249 -40.94 -30.39 -1.51
C THR A 249 -40.75 -28.94 -1.89
N ASP A 250 -41.57 -28.41 -2.79
CA ASP A 250 -41.47 -27.02 -3.25
C ASP A 250 -41.49 -26.04 -2.06
N PRO A 251 -40.35 -25.41 -1.71
CA PRO A 251 -40.28 -24.55 -0.52
C PRO A 251 -41.07 -23.25 -0.67
N LEU A 252 -41.43 -22.89 -1.90
CA LEU A 252 -42.16 -21.67 -2.23
C LEU A 252 -43.61 -21.95 -2.63
N ALA A 253 -44.09 -23.20 -2.52
CA ALA A 253 -45.48 -23.52 -2.77
C ALA A 253 -46.42 -22.69 -1.88
N GLY A 254 -47.34 -21.97 -2.53
CA GLY A 254 -48.32 -21.09 -1.89
C GLY A 254 -47.73 -19.83 -1.24
N ILE A 255 -46.48 -19.45 -1.55
CA ILE A 255 -45.89 -18.17 -1.13
C ILE A 255 -46.08 -17.15 -2.25
N GLU A 256 -46.86 -16.10 -1.98
CA GLU A 256 -46.98 -14.94 -2.87
C GLU A 256 -45.78 -14.00 -2.65
N GLY A 257 -44.90 -13.90 -3.66
CA GLY A 257 -43.76 -12.99 -3.67
C GLY A 257 -42.42 -13.62 -3.24
N THR A 258 -41.34 -13.19 -3.89
CA THR A 258 -39.95 -13.68 -3.71
C THR A 258 -39.25 -13.22 -2.44
N LYS A 259 -39.97 -12.52 -1.54
CA LYS A 259 -39.42 -11.79 -0.38
C LYS A 259 -40.03 -12.17 0.96
N SER A 260 -40.56 -13.40 1.08
CA SER A 260 -41.15 -13.89 2.33
C SER A 260 -40.20 -13.81 3.55
N TYR A 261 -38.89 -13.88 3.31
CA TYR A 261 -37.86 -13.72 4.34
C TYR A 261 -37.84 -12.32 4.98
N GLU A 262 -38.36 -11.28 4.31
CA GLU A 262 -38.43 -9.91 4.86
C GLU A 262 -39.35 -9.85 6.09
N ALA A 263 -40.30 -10.78 6.25
CA ALA A 263 -41.12 -10.87 7.46
C ALA A 263 -40.29 -11.27 8.69
N ASN A 264 -39.24 -12.08 8.52
CA ASN A 264 -38.43 -12.59 9.61
C ASN A 264 -37.44 -11.50 10.12
N PRO A 265 -37.51 -11.10 11.41
CA PRO A 265 -36.60 -10.11 11.97
C PRO A 265 -35.11 -10.51 11.88
N ALA A 266 -34.78 -11.80 12.02
CA ALA A 266 -33.41 -12.28 11.96
C ALA A 266 -32.81 -12.15 10.56
N ALA A 267 -33.57 -12.49 9.51
CA ALA A 267 -33.17 -12.26 8.13
C ALA A 267 -32.98 -10.76 7.83
N ARG A 268 -33.90 -9.89 8.29
CA ARG A 268 -33.73 -8.42 8.14
C ARG A 268 -32.47 -7.91 8.83
N GLN A 269 -32.21 -8.34 10.06
CA GLN A 269 -31.02 -7.96 10.80
C GLN A 269 -29.74 -8.43 10.09
N PHE A 270 -29.74 -9.66 9.57
CA PHE A 270 -28.63 -10.20 8.80
C PHE A 270 -28.32 -9.34 7.56
N LEU A 271 -29.35 -9.02 6.76
CA LEU A 271 -29.20 -8.22 5.54
C LEU A 271 -28.74 -6.78 5.85
N GLN A 272 -29.27 -6.16 6.91
CA GLN A 272 -28.80 -4.85 7.35
C GLN A 272 -27.32 -4.86 7.78
N GLN A 273 -26.90 -5.89 8.50
CA GLN A 273 -25.50 -6.03 8.90
C GLN A 273 -24.60 -6.31 7.70
N GLN A 274 -25.06 -7.13 6.75
CA GLN A 274 -24.37 -7.40 5.50
C GLN A 274 -24.16 -6.11 4.70
N GLN A 275 -25.20 -5.31 4.52
CA GLN A 275 -25.11 -4.02 3.84
C GLN A 275 -24.05 -3.12 4.48
N LYS A 276 -24.07 -3.00 5.83
CA LYS A 276 -23.06 -2.22 6.57
C LYS A 276 -21.63 -2.76 6.38
N ARG A 277 -21.44 -4.09 6.35
CA ARG A 277 -20.12 -4.69 6.12
C ARG A 277 -19.65 -4.45 4.68
N ALA A 278 -20.53 -4.61 3.70
CA ALA A 278 -20.25 -4.32 2.30
C ALA A 278 -19.84 -2.86 2.10
N GLU A 279 -20.61 -1.90 2.60
CA GLU A 279 -20.30 -0.46 2.51
C GLU A 279 -18.96 -0.11 3.15
N ARG A 280 -18.65 -0.67 4.33
CA ARG A 280 -17.34 -0.49 4.97
C ARG A 280 -16.20 -1.00 4.11
N ARG A 281 -16.33 -2.18 3.51
CA ARG A 281 -15.31 -2.75 2.62
C ARG A 281 -15.11 -1.90 1.38
N VAL A 282 -16.20 -1.45 0.74
CA VAL A 282 -16.15 -0.54 -0.40
C VAL A 282 -15.47 0.78 -0.02
N PHE A 283 -15.79 1.33 1.16
CA PHE A 283 -15.16 2.54 1.68
C PHE A 283 -13.64 2.36 1.83
N TRP A 284 -13.18 1.32 2.52
CA TRP A 284 -11.75 1.07 2.70
C TRP A 284 -11.03 0.80 1.37
N ARG A 285 -11.67 0.09 0.43
CA ARG A 285 -11.11 -0.12 -0.92
C ARG A 285 -10.97 1.19 -1.71
N LYS A 286 -11.96 2.09 -1.62
CA LYS A 286 -11.96 3.36 -2.39
C LYS A 286 -11.22 4.52 -1.70
N LYS A 287 -11.17 4.54 -0.37
CA LYS A 287 -10.69 5.68 0.44
C LYS A 287 -9.62 5.31 1.46
N GLY A 288 -9.28 4.03 1.65
CA GLY A 288 -8.32 3.59 2.66
C GLY A 288 -6.94 4.20 2.49
N ALA A 289 -6.40 4.23 1.26
CA ALA A 289 -5.11 4.85 0.97
C ALA A 289 -5.07 6.35 1.32
N LEU A 290 -6.18 7.07 1.05
CA LEU A 290 -6.32 8.48 1.40
C LEU A 290 -6.32 8.67 2.93
N VAL A 291 -7.10 7.86 3.66
CA VAL A 291 -7.17 7.92 5.12
C VAL A 291 -5.80 7.66 5.76
N VAL A 292 -5.06 6.66 5.28
CA VAL A 292 -3.70 6.34 5.75
C VAL A 292 -2.74 7.50 5.47
N SER A 293 -2.80 8.09 4.27
CA SER A 293 -1.92 9.20 3.88
C SER A 293 -2.14 10.44 4.75
N VAL A 294 -3.40 10.80 5.01
CA VAL A 294 -3.75 11.90 5.92
C VAL A 294 -3.28 11.60 7.34
N GLY A 295 -3.43 10.37 7.81
CA GLY A 295 -2.93 9.94 9.12
C GLY A 295 -1.41 10.13 9.27
N ILE A 296 -0.63 9.72 8.27
CA ILE A 296 0.82 9.89 8.26
C ILE A 296 1.20 11.37 8.28
N ALA A 297 0.55 12.20 7.46
CA ALA A 297 0.81 13.65 7.41
C ALA A 297 0.58 14.31 8.79
N VAL A 298 -0.51 13.96 9.47
CA VAL A 298 -0.81 14.47 10.82
C VAL A 298 0.27 14.04 11.82
N ILE A 299 0.71 12.78 11.79
CA ILE A 299 1.78 12.28 12.66
C ILE A 299 3.09 13.04 12.43
N ILE A 300 3.45 13.31 11.17
CA ILE A 300 4.66 14.08 10.83
C ILE A 300 4.57 15.50 11.38
N ILE A 301 3.45 16.18 11.17
CA ILE A 301 3.23 17.55 11.67
C ILE A 301 3.34 17.60 13.20
N LEU A 302 2.68 16.67 13.89
CA LEU A 302 2.75 16.56 15.35
C LEU A 302 4.17 16.27 15.84
N SER A 303 4.94 15.46 15.11
CA SER A 303 6.32 15.14 15.46
C SER A 303 7.25 16.36 15.32
N ILE A 304 7.09 17.15 14.26
CA ILE A 304 7.87 18.39 14.05
C ILE A 304 7.57 19.40 15.16
N LEU A 305 6.28 19.63 15.45
CA LEU A 305 5.86 20.53 16.53
C LEU A 305 6.38 20.06 17.90
N GLY A 306 6.32 18.76 18.17
CA GLY A 306 6.87 18.16 19.39
C GLY A 306 8.37 18.39 19.53
N ASN A 307 9.14 18.16 18.47
CA ASN A 307 10.59 18.37 18.48
C ASN A 307 10.96 19.85 18.65
N TYR A 308 10.22 20.75 18.01
CA TYR A 308 10.41 22.20 18.19
C TYR A 308 10.20 22.61 19.65
N LEU A 309 9.12 22.15 20.29
CA LEU A 309 8.83 22.44 21.70
C LEU A 309 9.90 21.88 22.65
N VAL A 310 10.40 20.66 22.42
CA VAL A 310 11.45 20.05 23.24
C VAL A 310 12.75 20.83 23.15
N ASN A 311 13.15 21.23 21.94
CA ASN A 311 14.34 22.06 21.76
C ASN A 311 14.17 23.46 22.35
N GLU A 312 12.96 24.04 22.26
CA GLU A 312 12.68 25.35 22.86
C GLU A 312 12.69 25.32 24.40
N LEU A 313 12.47 24.16 25.02
CA LEU A 313 12.46 24.01 26.48
C LEU A 313 13.77 23.46 27.06
N LYS A 314 14.74 23.05 26.23
CA LYS A 314 16.00 22.46 26.70
C LYS A 314 16.92 23.53 27.35
N PRO A 315 17.29 23.40 28.64
CA PRO A 315 18.22 24.33 29.27
C PRO A 315 19.62 24.24 28.61
N PRO A 316 20.39 25.35 28.58
CA PRO A 316 21.77 25.32 28.08
C PRO A 316 22.66 24.49 29.02
N TYR A 317 23.79 24.01 28.51
CA TYR A 317 24.74 23.24 29.33
C TYR A 317 25.37 24.07 30.46
N THR A 318 25.33 25.40 30.35
CA THR A 318 25.80 26.35 31.36
C THR A 318 24.82 26.59 32.51
N LYS A 319 23.69 25.86 32.55
CA LYS A 319 22.60 26.08 33.52
C LYS A 319 23.08 26.22 34.97
N ASP A 320 24.02 25.38 35.38
CA ASP A 320 24.49 25.27 36.76
C ASP A 320 25.83 26.00 37.00
N MET A 321 26.28 26.82 36.04
CA MET A 321 27.54 27.58 36.12
C MET A 321 27.31 28.99 36.68
N THR A 322 28.29 29.51 37.41
CA THR A 322 28.31 30.92 37.84
C THR A 322 28.69 31.84 36.67
N PRO A 323 28.36 33.15 36.72
CA PRO A 323 28.75 34.09 35.66
C PRO A 323 30.25 34.08 35.34
N THR A 324 31.11 34.00 36.36
CA THR A 324 32.56 33.86 36.20
C THR A 324 32.95 32.60 35.41
N GLN A 325 32.38 31.45 35.76
CA GLN A 325 32.61 30.19 35.06
C GLN A 325 32.12 30.25 33.61
N ILE A 326 31.00 30.93 33.34
CA ILE A 326 30.48 31.12 31.98
C ILE A 326 31.43 31.98 31.13
N ILE A 327 32.01 33.04 31.71
CA ILE A 327 33.02 33.88 31.03
C ILE A 327 34.29 33.08 30.74
N GLU A 328 34.76 32.28 31.71
CA GLU A 328 35.91 31.40 31.52
C GLU A 328 35.67 30.37 30.40
N GLU A 329 34.51 29.71 30.41
CA GLU A 329 34.11 28.77 29.37
C GLU A 329 33.95 29.43 27.99
N PHE A 330 33.52 30.69 27.95
CA PHE A 330 33.47 31.47 26.72
C PHE A 330 34.87 31.65 26.11
N PHE A 331 35.87 32.02 26.90
CA PHE A 331 37.25 32.17 26.45
C PHE A 331 37.93 30.83 26.14
N ILE A 332 37.59 29.76 26.88
CA ILE A 332 37.99 28.39 26.53
C ILE A 332 37.41 28.01 25.15
N GLY A 333 36.14 28.31 24.91
CA GLY A 333 35.49 28.11 23.61
C GLY A 333 36.21 28.86 22.49
N GLN A 334 36.63 30.11 22.74
CA GLN A 334 37.40 30.90 21.77
C GLN A 334 38.75 30.24 21.45
N ASN A 335 39.50 29.78 22.45
CA ASN A 335 40.78 29.10 22.24
C ASN A 335 40.63 27.74 21.54
N LEU A 336 39.55 27.02 21.80
CA LEU A 336 39.24 25.73 21.16
C LEU A 336 38.62 25.88 19.77
N LEU A 337 38.38 27.11 19.33
CA LEU A 337 37.64 27.46 18.12
C LEU A 337 36.22 26.85 18.08
N ASP A 338 35.58 26.71 19.23
CA ASP A 338 34.24 26.13 19.38
C ASP A 338 33.19 27.23 19.51
N SER A 339 32.75 27.75 18.36
CA SER A 339 31.74 28.81 18.31
C SER A 339 30.38 28.37 18.85
N GLN A 340 30.04 27.07 18.77
CA GLN A 340 28.79 26.54 19.33
C GLN A 340 28.81 26.61 20.85
N LYS A 341 29.93 26.23 21.47
CA LYS A 341 30.12 26.30 22.93
C LYS A 341 30.10 27.74 23.44
N MET A 342 30.68 28.68 22.68
CA MET A 342 30.61 30.11 22.97
C MET A 342 29.17 30.66 22.90
N THR A 343 28.45 30.35 21.83
CA THR A 343 27.08 30.87 21.60
C THR A 343 26.06 30.26 22.56
N ALA A 344 26.27 29.03 23.02
CA ALA A 344 25.36 28.36 23.94
C ALA A 344 25.24 29.02 25.33
N ALA A 345 26.19 29.88 25.70
CA ALA A 345 26.16 30.69 26.93
C ALA A 345 25.27 31.96 26.81
N PHE A 346 24.88 32.36 25.60
CA PHE A 346 24.09 33.58 25.37
C PHE A 346 22.59 33.35 25.58
N VAL A 347 21.87 34.45 25.82
CA VAL A 347 20.40 34.45 25.64
C VAL A 347 20.10 34.07 24.20
N ARG A 348 19.16 33.14 24.01
CA ARG A 348 18.80 32.64 22.68
C ARG A 348 18.39 33.78 21.75
N GLY A 349 18.94 33.77 20.53
CA GLY A 349 18.70 34.80 19.52
C GLY A 349 19.67 35.98 19.56
N LEU A 350 20.53 36.08 20.57
CA LEU A 350 21.64 37.03 20.57
C LEU A 350 22.80 36.51 19.72
N LYS A 351 23.43 37.41 18.97
CA LYS A 351 24.62 37.12 18.17
C LYS A 351 25.86 37.21 19.05
N ASN A 352 26.72 36.19 18.98
CA ASN A 352 28.04 36.25 19.58
C ASN A 352 28.96 37.10 18.67
N PRO A 353 29.56 38.20 19.15
CA PRO A 353 30.35 39.11 18.32
C PRO A 353 31.61 38.46 17.71
N PHE A 354 32.08 37.34 18.27
CA PHE A 354 33.25 36.61 17.79
C PHE A 354 32.91 35.36 16.96
N GLU A 355 31.61 35.09 16.73
CA GLU A 355 31.15 33.84 16.10
C GLU A 355 31.70 33.64 14.69
N MET A 356 31.71 34.70 13.87
CA MET A 356 32.19 34.60 12.48
C MET A 356 33.70 34.36 12.40
N GLU A 357 34.47 35.06 13.24
CA GLU A 357 35.93 34.92 13.31
C GLU A 357 36.32 33.50 13.74
N VAL A 358 35.75 33.04 14.86
CA VAL A 358 36.04 31.71 15.41
C VAL A 358 35.59 30.59 14.48
N SER A 359 34.40 30.71 13.87
CA SER A 359 33.89 29.71 12.92
C SER A 359 34.73 29.66 11.64
N GLY A 360 35.19 30.81 11.14
CA GLY A 360 36.07 30.89 9.98
C GLY A 360 37.41 30.19 10.23
N LEU A 361 38.05 30.47 11.37
CA LEU A 361 39.29 29.81 11.79
C LEU A 361 39.10 28.30 11.99
N PHE A 362 38.00 27.87 12.62
CA PHE A 362 37.70 26.45 12.80
C PHE A 362 37.59 25.72 11.45
N VAL A 363 36.77 26.23 10.53
CA VAL A 363 36.55 25.61 9.21
C VAL A 363 37.86 25.51 8.44
N ASN A 364 38.64 26.60 8.38
CA ASN A 364 39.94 26.60 7.70
C ASN A 364 40.92 25.59 8.33
N SER A 365 41.01 25.55 9.66
CA SER A 365 41.89 24.60 10.35
C SER A 365 41.50 23.13 10.08
N LYS A 366 40.19 22.81 10.03
CA LYS A 366 39.71 21.44 9.76
C LYS A 366 39.92 21.02 8.31
N VAL A 367 39.74 21.93 7.36
CA VAL A 367 40.01 21.66 5.93
C VAL A 367 41.49 21.33 5.75
N ARG A 368 42.40 22.16 6.27
CA ARG A 368 43.85 21.91 6.16
C ARG A 368 44.31 20.68 6.92
N LEU A 369 43.72 20.38 8.08
CA LEU A 369 43.97 19.11 8.76
C LEU A 369 43.52 17.90 7.94
N ALA A 370 42.38 17.99 7.25
CA ALA A 370 41.86 16.88 6.44
C ALA A 370 42.63 16.63 5.14
N TYR A 371 43.05 17.70 4.45
CA TYR A 371 43.75 17.60 3.16
C TYR A 371 45.27 17.55 3.28
N GLU A 372 45.85 18.33 4.20
CA GLU A 372 47.29 18.45 4.37
C GLU A 372 47.82 17.68 5.59
N GLY A 373 46.95 17.20 6.48
CA GLY A 373 47.37 16.57 7.74
C GLY A 373 47.96 17.56 8.76
N LYS A 374 47.79 18.87 8.56
CA LYS A 374 48.45 19.94 9.33
C LYS A 374 47.49 20.61 10.30
N ASN A 375 47.94 20.82 11.54
CA ASN A 375 47.21 21.63 12.52
C ASN A 375 47.66 23.09 12.44
N THR A 376 46.85 23.95 11.85
CA THR A 376 47.29 25.28 11.43
C THR A 376 47.10 26.36 12.49
N VAL A 377 46.51 26.03 13.64
CA VAL A 377 46.29 26.98 14.74
C VAL A 377 46.93 26.46 16.02
N VAL A 378 47.87 27.24 16.56
CA VAL A 378 48.47 27.06 17.88
C VAL A 378 47.73 27.95 18.87
N ARG A 379 47.24 27.37 19.95
CA ARG A 379 46.49 28.11 20.97
C ARG A 379 47.42 29.01 21.78
N ALA A 380 47.04 30.27 21.93
CA ALA A 380 47.84 31.27 22.63
C ALA A 380 48.09 30.91 24.12
N ASP A 381 47.09 30.37 24.82
CA ASP A 381 47.20 29.97 26.22
C ASP A 381 48.24 28.86 26.44
N GLU A 382 48.18 27.80 25.64
CA GLU A 382 49.13 26.68 25.68
C GLU A 382 50.54 27.13 25.27
N TRP A 383 50.64 27.94 24.22
CA TRP A 383 51.92 28.45 23.73
C TRP A 383 52.64 29.30 24.79
N ILE A 384 51.91 30.18 25.49
CA ILE A 384 52.47 30.97 26.59
C ILE A 384 52.88 30.07 27.76
N ALA A 385 52.02 29.12 28.14
CA ALA A 385 52.29 28.20 29.25
C ALA A 385 53.53 27.33 29.01
N GLN A 386 53.85 27.02 27.75
CA GLN A 386 55.04 26.26 27.34
C GLN A 386 56.32 27.12 27.25
N GLY A 387 56.26 28.41 27.59
CA GLY A 387 57.39 29.32 27.49
C GLY A 387 57.63 29.87 26.08
N MET A 388 56.58 29.91 25.25
CA MET A 388 56.58 30.49 23.90
C MET A 388 57.62 29.82 22.96
N PRO A 389 57.56 28.50 22.77
CA PRO A 389 58.47 27.80 21.88
C PRO A 389 58.28 28.23 20.41
N ALA A 390 59.23 27.87 19.56
CA ALA A 390 59.06 27.96 18.11
C ALA A 390 57.83 27.15 17.65
N VAL A 391 57.18 27.56 16.57
CA VAL A 391 55.97 26.92 16.02
C VAL A 391 56.19 26.41 14.59
N PRO A 392 55.39 25.48 14.08
CA PRO A 392 55.51 25.07 12.68
C PRO A 392 55.32 26.27 11.74
N GLY A 393 56.13 26.39 10.68
CA GLY A 393 56.07 27.53 9.75
C GLY A 393 54.73 27.71 9.00
N TYR A 394 53.89 26.68 9.00
CA TYR A 394 52.55 26.70 8.41
C TYR A 394 51.42 27.05 9.40
N ALA A 395 51.74 27.19 10.69
CA ALA A 395 50.79 27.41 11.76
C ALA A 395 50.79 28.87 12.22
N MET A 396 49.65 29.32 12.75
CA MET A 396 49.48 30.64 13.33
C MET A 396 49.15 30.55 14.81
N ILE A 397 49.58 31.55 15.59
CA ILE A 397 49.21 31.66 17.00
C ILE A 397 47.93 32.49 17.09
N TYR A 398 46.90 31.94 17.73
CA TYR A 398 45.63 32.60 17.92
C TYR A 398 45.02 32.27 19.29
N GLY A 399 44.38 33.26 19.90
CA GLY A 399 43.55 33.07 21.08
C GLY A 399 43.85 34.05 22.20
N VAL A 400 43.33 33.73 23.38
CA VAL A 400 43.43 34.54 24.59
C VAL A 400 44.25 33.84 25.66
N ALA A 401 44.92 34.64 26.50
CA ALA A 401 45.64 34.16 27.67
C ALA A 401 45.49 35.14 28.85
N GLU A 402 45.84 34.66 30.05
CA GLU A 402 45.84 35.47 31.29
C GLU A 402 44.49 36.15 31.59
N VAL A 403 43.39 35.45 31.32
CA VAL A 403 42.04 35.94 31.57
C VAL A 403 41.83 36.18 33.07
N LYS A 404 41.45 37.41 33.43
CA LYS A 404 41.05 37.81 34.78
C LYS A 404 39.65 38.40 34.72
N VAL A 405 38.75 37.84 35.51
CA VAL A 405 37.35 38.29 35.60
C VAL A 405 37.14 39.00 36.93
N GLN A 406 36.59 40.21 36.86
CA GLN A 406 36.22 41.00 38.03
C GLN A 406 34.76 41.41 37.95
N GLU A 407 34.01 41.23 39.04
CA GLU A 407 32.66 41.79 39.15
C GLU A 407 32.73 43.30 39.36
N ILE A 408 32.06 44.06 38.49
CA ILE A 408 32.05 45.53 38.51
C ILE A 408 30.67 46.11 38.86
N GLY A 409 29.64 45.27 38.89
CA GLY A 409 28.27 45.62 39.28
C GLY A 409 27.38 44.38 39.32
N GLU A 410 26.14 44.53 39.78
CA GLU A 410 25.20 43.40 39.85
C GLU A 410 24.94 42.82 38.45
N ASN A 411 25.39 41.59 38.19
CA ASN A 411 25.37 40.93 36.87
C ASN A 411 26.26 41.59 35.79
N HIS A 412 27.20 42.46 36.18
CA HIS A 412 28.17 43.09 35.28
C HIS A 412 29.59 42.67 35.65
N TYR A 413 30.32 42.14 34.68
CA TYR A 413 31.66 41.61 34.87
C TYR A 413 32.62 42.18 33.83
N LEU A 414 33.79 42.63 34.28
CA LEU A 414 34.90 43.03 33.43
C LEU A 414 35.88 41.87 33.30
N ALA A 415 36.08 41.39 32.08
CA ALA A 415 37.16 40.45 31.76
C ALA A 415 38.32 41.22 31.13
N THR A 416 39.51 41.05 31.69
CA THR A 416 40.77 41.57 31.13
C THR A 416 41.66 40.40 30.72
N TYR A 417 42.27 40.48 29.55
CA TYR A 417 43.05 39.38 28.99
C TYR A 417 44.04 39.87 27.94
N ARG A 418 45.01 39.01 27.60
CA ARG A 418 45.92 39.20 26.48
C ARG A 418 45.38 38.44 25.28
N PHE A 419 45.27 39.10 24.15
CA PHE A 419 44.81 38.52 22.88
C PHE A 419 45.98 38.47 21.89
N PHE A 420 46.10 37.34 21.21
CA PHE A 420 47.14 37.08 20.23
C PHE A 420 46.49 36.74 18.90
N SER A 421 46.92 37.43 17.85
CA SER A 421 46.48 37.20 16.48
C SER A 421 47.65 37.31 15.52
N PRO A 422 47.55 36.71 14.32
CA PRO A 422 48.53 36.97 13.26
C PRO A 422 48.59 38.46 12.93
N ALA A 423 49.78 38.98 12.66
CA ALA A 423 49.91 40.32 12.10
C ALA A 423 49.48 40.31 10.63
N TYR A 424 48.61 41.22 10.24
CA TYR A 424 48.27 41.47 8.84
C TYR A 424 49.06 42.69 8.36
N GLU A 425 49.96 42.54 7.39
CA GLU A 425 50.65 43.69 6.78
C GLU A 425 49.65 44.46 5.89
N GLU A 426 49.35 45.72 6.24
CA GLU A 426 48.35 46.56 5.55
C GLU A 426 48.76 47.01 4.12
N ASP A 427 49.92 46.62 3.59
CA ASP A 427 50.48 47.12 2.31
C ASP A 427 50.62 46.06 1.18
N GLN A 428 49.80 45.00 1.19
CA GLN A 428 49.60 44.15 -0.01
C GLN A 428 48.16 44.26 -0.54
N ALA A 429 47.98 45.17 -1.48
CA ALA A 429 46.81 45.20 -2.34
C ALA A 429 46.74 43.90 -3.18
N GLU A 430 45.58 43.25 -3.14
CA GLU A 430 45.09 42.25 -4.12
C GLU A 430 46.05 41.13 -4.53
N THR A 431 46.69 40.48 -3.56
CA THR A 431 47.08 39.08 -3.74
C THR A 431 46.49 38.26 -2.61
N GLU A 432 46.00 37.08 -2.98
CA GLU A 432 45.31 36.11 -2.14
C GLU A 432 45.84 36.09 -0.71
N ASP A 433 44.91 36.22 0.25
CA ASP A 433 45.07 36.00 1.69
C ASP A 433 46.42 35.34 2.03
N ALA A 434 47.44 36.15 2.30
CA ALA A 434 48.84 35.71 2.44
C ALA A 434 49.07 34.78 3.64
N THR A 435 48.03 34.53 4.42
CA THR A 435 47.92 33.51 5.46
C THR A 435 47.68 32.10 4.89
N PHE A 436 47.31 31.98 3.60
CA PHE A 436 46.90 30.75 2.90
C PHE A 436 47.55 30.56 1.53
N ALA A 437 48.64 31.29 1.23
CA ALA A 437 49.38 31.09 -0.02
C ALA A 437 49.99 29.67 -0.10
N ASP A 438 49.67 28.97 -1.19
CA ASP A 438 49.94 27.55 -1.45
C ASP A 438 51.41 27.25 -1.82
N ALA A 439 52.36 28.05 -1.34
CA ALA A 439 53.77 27.93 -1.67
C ALA A 439 54.64 27.95 -0.41
N GLY A 440 55.14 26.76 -0.05
CA GLY A 440 56.18 26.56 0.95
C GLY A 440 57.53 27.17 0.53
N ASP A 441 57.63 28.49 0.61
CA ASP A 441 58.91 29.20 0.52
C ASP A 441 58.90 30.46 1.42
N ARG A 442 58.57 30.28 2.71
CA ARG A 442 59.04 31.20 3.76
C ARG A 442 60.37 30.67 4.29
N GLY A 443 61.39 30.73 3.45
CA GLY A 443 62.77 30.60 3.89
C GLY A 443 63.09 31.70 4.90
N ASP A 444 63.40 31.29 6.13
CA ASP A 444 64.05 32.03 7.21
C ASP A 444 63.49 33.42 7.59
N ALA A 445 62.62 33.47 8.62
CA ALA A 445 62.68 34.49 9.70
C ALA A 445 61.65 34.35 10.84
N GLY A 446 60.57 33.57 10.71
CA GLY A 446 59.53 33.43 11.76
C GLY A 446 58.17 34.04 11.38
N ILE A 447 57.14 33.87 12.22
CA ILE A 447 55.81 34.48 12.04
C ILE A 447 55.64 35.72 12.91
N LEU A 448 54.97 36.75 12.39
CA LEU A 448 54.62 37.95 13.17
C LEU A 448 53.30 37.72 13.91
N VAL A 449 53.32 37.94 15.22
CA VAL A 449 52.16 37.84 16.11
C VAL A 449 51.93 39.19 16.76
N GLU A 450 50.73 39.72 16.63
CA GLU A 450 50.29 40.91 17.35
C GLU A 450 49.72 40.54 18.71
N GLU A 451 50.07 41.34 19.70
CA GLU A 451 49.56 41.21 21.05
C GLU A 451 48.74 42.43 21.45
N PHE A 452 47.56 42.18 22.03
CA PHE A 452 46.66 43.21 22.55
C PHE A 452 46.30 42.95 24.00
N ASN A 453 46.31 43.99 24.82
CA ASN A 453 45.62 44.01 26.11
C ASN A 453 44.16 44.40 25.85
N MET A 454 43.25 43.50 26.17
CA MET A 454 41.82 43.61 25.88
C MET A 454 41.01 43.69 27.17
N ALA A 455 39.93 44.47 27.14
CA ALA A 455 38.92 44.46 28.19
C ALA A 455 37.52 44.34 27.58
N LEU A 456 36.76 43.35 28.04
CA LEU A 456 35.38 43.11 27.65
C LEU A 456 34.47 43.20 28.88
N GLU A 457 33.36 43.90 28.75
CA GLU A 457 32.29 43.89 29.74
C GLU A 457 31.22 42.87 29.33
N PHE A 458 30.87 42.00 30.27
CA PHE A 458 29.81 41.00 30.14
C PHE A 458 28.63 41.39 31.03
N THR A 459 27.44 41.44 30.43
CA THR A 459 26.19 41.58 31.19
C THR A 459 25.44 40.25 31.21
N PHE A 460 24.92 39.87 32.37
CA PHE A 460 24.17 38.64 32.56
C PHE A 460 22.69 38.86 32.88
N THR A 461 21.87 37.86 32.55
CA THR A 461 20.47 37.78 32.99
C THR A 461 20.15 36.41 33.57
N ASN A 462 19.27 36.37 34.57
CA ASN A 462 18.79 35.15 35.23
C ASN A 462 17.26 35.06 35.20
N LYS A 463 16.65 35.18 34.01
CA LYS A 463 15.18 35.13 33.85
C LYS A 463 14.59 33.71 33.94
N LYS A 464 15.39 32.67 33.69
CA LYS A 464 14.94 31.28 33.57
C LYS A 464 15.47 30.36 34.70
N GLY A 465 16.01 30.94 35.77
CA GLY A 465 16.62 30.20 36.89
C GLY A 465 18.04 29.72 36.63
N TYR A 466 18.69 30.26 35.59
CA TYR A 466 20.10 30.07 35.26
C TYR A 466 20.64 31.33 34.55
N TYR A 467 21.95 31.55 34.65
CA TYR A 467 22.64 32.72 34.09
C TYR A 467 22.91 32.55 32.58
N GLN A 468 22.70 33.63 31.82
CA GLN A 468 23.04 33.72 30.40
C GLN A 468 23.64 35.10 30.08
N ILE A 469 24.58 35.13 29.14
CA ILE A 469 25.16 36.37 28.63
C ILE A 469 24.09 37.11 27.81
N SER A 470 23.75 38.33 28.21
CA SER A 470 22.81 39.21 27.52
C SER A 470 23.48 40.27 26.64
N SER A 471 24.74 40.61 26.91
CA SER A 471 25.58 41.44 26.04
C SER A 471 27.06 41.25 26.35
N ILE A 472 27.90 41.51 25.34
CA ILE A 472 29.35 41.67 25.47
C ILE A 472 29.72 42.99 24.80
N GLU A 473 30.41 43.86 25.51
CA GLU A 473 30.85 45.15 25.00
C GLU A 473 32.37 45.28 25.11
N LYS A 474 33.00 45.81 24.06
CA LYS A 474 34.45 46.02 24.04
C LYS A 474 34.77 47.35 24.71
N VAL A 475 35.42 47.28 25.88
CA VAL A 475 35.77 48.43 26.71
C VAL A 475 37.12 49.02 26.28
N SER A 476 38.11 48.17 26.00
CA SER A 476 39.43 48.63 25.54
C SER A 476 40.16 47.62 24.66
N SER A 477 41.09 48.15 23.86
CA SER A 477 41.96 47.42 22.93
C SER A 477 43.27 48.19 22.82
N VAL A 478 44.28 47.76 23.57
CA VAL A 478 45.57 48.45 23.57
C VAL A 478 46.60 47.52 22.96
N SER A 479 47.16 47.90 21.80
CA SER A 479 48.27 47.15 21.20
C SER A 479 49.48 47.18 22.13
N VAL A 480 50.02 46.00 22.42
CA VAL A 480 51.25 45.81 23.21
C VAL A 480 52.47 45.85 22.28
N GLY A 481 52.31 45.31 21.07
CA GLY A 481 53.31 45.32 20.02
C GLY A 481 53.25 44.06 19.17
N THR A 482 54.09 44.02 18.14
CA THR A 482 54.26 42.86 17.25
C THR A 482 55.52 42.11 17.63
N ARG A 483 55.44 40.77 17.69
CA ARG A 483 56.56 39.89 18.00
C ARG A 483 56.84 38.96 16.83
N LEU A 484 58.12 38.83 16.47
CA LEU A 484 58.60 37.77 15.59
C LEU A 484 58.78 36.49 16.40
N VAL A 485 58.05 35.43 16.02
CA VAL A 485 58.10 34.11 16.63
C VAL A 485 58.85 33.17 15.72
N GLU A 486 59.90 32.54 16.23
CA GLU A 486 60.69 31.57 15.47
C GLU A 486 59.81 30.40 14.98
N THR A 487 60.15 29.90 13.79
CA THR A 487 59.44 28.79 13.16
C THR A 487 60.37 27.63 12.86
N TYR A 488 59.84 26.41 12.83
CA TYR A 488 60.56 25.22 12.40
C TYR A 488 59.84 24.49 11.27
N GLU A 489 60.61 23.74 10.48
CA GLU A 489 60.07 22.77 9.53
C GLU A 489 59.72 21.47 10.27
N GLU A 490 58.49 21.02 10.12
CA GLU A 490 58.07 19.73 10.67
C GLU A 490 58.52 18.62 9.71
N ALA A 491 59.25 17.62 10.22
CA ALA A 491 59.70 16.50 9.39
C ALA A 491 58.50 15.78 8.78
N PRO A 492 58.53 15.42 7.48
CA PRO A 492 57.38 14.82 6.81
C PRO A 492 56.92 13.58 7.58
N SER A 493 55.72 13.64 8.13
CA SER A 493 55.08 12.51 8.77
C SER A 493 54.97 11.40 7.72
N ARG A 494 55.54 10.22 8.00
CA ARG A 494 55.35 9.03 7.16
C ARG A 494 53.86 8.70 7.18
N GLY A 495 53.13 9.22 6.19
CA GLY A 495 51.74 8.89 5.97
C GLY A 495 51.58 7.37 5.88
N LEU A 496 50.67 6.84 6.69
CA LEU A 496 50.15 5.48 6.55
C LEU A 496 49.59 5.37 5.12
N ILE A 497 50.33 4.70 4.25
CA ILE A 497 49.81 4.21 2.97
C ILE A 497 48.71 3.21 3.33
N GLN A 498 47.45 3.62 3.20
CA GLN A 498 46.34 2.67 3.09
C GLN A 498 46.48 1.98 1.74
N ASP A 499 47.18 0.85 1.74
CA ASP A 499 47.16 -0.11 0.66
C ASP A 499 45.73 -0.63 0.49
N GLY A 500 45.12 -0.22 -0.62
CA GLY A 500 44.34 -1.04 -1.54
C GLY A 500 43.21 -1.88 -0.97
N LEU A 501 41.98 -1.53 -1.36
CA LEU A 501 40.96 -2.52 -1.74
C LEU A 501 40.02 -1.90 -2.79
N VAL A 502 40.40 -2.06 -4.06
CA VAL A 502 39.45 -2.25 -5.14
C VAL A 502 39.07 -3.73 -5.13
N LYS A 503 37.86 -4.02 -4.67
CA LYS A 503 36.96 -5.05 -5.21
C LYS A 503 35.54 -4.80 -4.75
#